data_AF-A0A2M7KLR1-F1
#
_entry.id   AF-A0A2M7KLR1-F1
#
_cell.length_a   1.000
_cell.length_b   1.000
_cell.length_c   1.000
_cell.angle_alpha   90.00
_cell.angle_beta   90.00
_cell.angle_gamma   90.00
#
_symmetry.space_group_name_H-M   'P 1'
#
loop_
_entity.id
_entity.type
_entity.pdbx_description
1 polymer ?
#
loop_
_entity_poly.entity_id
_entity_poly.type
_entity_poly.pdbx_seq_one_letter_code
_entity_poly.pdbx_strand_id
1 'polypeptide(L)'
;MDEQRHPHPHLDPRQPRNGAKPSTNPPVFAWKPIAADGGFALTVTRDTAFSDVCLQADGLTDLLFLPEAAFAPGRYFWKWTAGAQGSEVFSFEITADAVTLEVPGAAEWLRRFPATHPRVYLRPEELPELRASRSEQRSQLWQELRAAAEHLLAEPHELAEPPFLPDWSAD
;
A
#
# COMPACT_ATOMS: atom_id res chain seq x y z
N MET A 1 6.57 4.02 -29.13
CA MET A 1 7.29 3.12 -28.23
C MET A 1 8.07 3.87 -27.14
N ASP A 2 8.48 5.13 -27.36
CA ASP A 2 9.21 5.94 -26.36
C ASP A 2 8.35 6.53 -25.22
N GLU A 3 7.04 6.72 -25.39
CA GLU A 3 6.20 7.41 -24.40
C GLU A 3 5.90 6.61 -23.11
N GLN A 4 6.09 5.29 -23.13
CA GLN A 4 5.88 4.43 -21.95
C GLN A 4 7.09 4.40 -21.01
N ARG A 5 8.18 5.10 -21.36
CA ARG A 5 9.41 5.17 -20.54
C ARG A 5 9.36 6.41 -19.65
N HIS A 6 10.05 6.38 -18.52
CA HIS A 6 10.15 7.57 -17.65
C HIS A 6 10.89 8.69 -18.39
N PRO A 7 10.63 9.99 -18.08
CA PRO A 7 11.38 11.10 -18.67
C PRO A 7 12.90 11.02 -18.43
N HIS A 8 13.32 10.29 -17.40
CA HIS A 8 14.71 9.86 -17.27
C HIS A 8 14.90 8.55 -18.04
N PRO A 9 15.73 8.51 -19.10
CA PRO A 9 15.81 7.38 -20.04
C PRO A 9 16.26 6.06 -19.40
N HIS A 10 16.84 6.12 -18.20
CA HIS A 10 17.31 4.94 -17.45
C HIS A 10 16.38 4.50 -16.31
N LEU A 11 15.30 5.23 -16.03
CA LEU A 11 14.33 4.82 -15.03
C LEU A 11 13.15 4.20 -15.76
N ASP A 12 12.89 2.92 -15.49
CA ASP A 12 11.64 2.27 -15.87
C ASP A 12 10.82 2.06 -14.60
N PRO A 13 9.64 2.71 -14.46
CA PRO A 13 8.78 2.56 -13.30
C PRO A 13 8.05 1.21 -13.31
N ARG A 14 8.08 0.48 -14.42
CA ARG A 14 7.36 -0.78 -14.58
C ARG A 14 8.04 -1.88 -13.79
N GLN A 15 7.27 -2.59 -12.98
CA GLN A 15 7.74 -3.66 -12.12
C GLN A 15 6.75 -4.84 -12.16
N PRO A 16 7.21 -6.09 -12.06
CA PRO A 16 8.61 -6.52 -12.23
C PRO A 16 9.17 -6.17 -13.63
N ARG A 17 10.41 -5.66 -13.69
CA ARG A 17 11.08 -5.43 -14.98
C ARG A 17 11.24 -6.74 -15.77
N ASN A 18 11.36 -6.64 -17.09
CA ASN A 18 11.58 -7.82 -17.92
C ASN A 18 12.88 -8.54 -17.52
N GLY A 19 12.77 -9.84 -17.22
CA GLY A 19 13.86 -10.69 -16.74
C GLY A 19 14.22 -10.50 -15.26
N ALA A 20 13.42 -9.75 -14.49
CA ALA A 20 13.72 -9.48 -13.09
C ALA A 20 13.55 -10.71 -12.18
N LYS A 21 14.24 -10.67 -11.03
CA LYS A 21 14.12 -11.60 -9.91
C LYS A 21 13.72 -10.81 -8.66
N PRO A 22 12.42 -10.58 -8.42
CA PRO A 22 11.96 -9.82 -7.26
C PRO A 22 12.43 -10.46 -5.95
N SER A 23 12.83 -9.64 -4.98
CA SER A 23 13.25 -10.12 -3.65
C SER A 23 12.07 -10.47 -2.73
N THR A 24 10.84 -10.08 -3.10
CA THR A 24 9.61 -10.35 -2.35
C THR A 24 8.61 -11.12 -3.21
N ASN A 25 7.77 -11.90 -2.54
CA ASN A 25 6.74 -12.72 -3.15
C ASN A 25 5.42 -12.58 -2.36
N PRO A 26 4.34 -12.06 -2.96
CA PRO A 26 4.25 -11.63 -4.35
C PRO A 26 5.04 -10.34 -4.63
N PRO A 27 5.47 -10.12 -5.89
CA PRO A 27 6.00 -8.83 -6.29
C PRO A 27 4.89 -7.79 -6.42
N VAL A 28 5.26 -6.52 -6.25
CA VAL A 28 4.40 -5.40 -6.64
C VAL A 28 4.45 -5.26 -8.16
N PHE A 29 3.29 -5.32 -8.79
CA PHE A 29 3.12 -4.98 -10.18
C PHE A 29 2.90 -3.48 -10.31
N ALA A 30 3.63 -2.83 -11.20
CA ALA A 30 3.46 -1.42 -11.51
C ALA A 30 3.60 -1.23 -13.02
N TRP A 31 2.74 -0.40 -13.62
CA TRP A 31 2.76 -0.13 -15.05
C TRP A 31 2.62 1.35 -15.36
N LYS A 32 2.84 1.71 -16.64
CA LYS A 32 2.73 3.08 -17.14
C LYS A 32 2.02 3.08 -18.49
N PRO A 33 0.72 3.42 -18.54
CA PRO A 33 -0.02 3.55 -19.78
C PRO A 33 0.35 4.83 -20.53
N ILE A 34 -0.02 4.89 -21.82
CA ILE A 34 0.14 6.12 -22.62
C ILE A 34 -1.06 7.04 -22.38
N ALA A 35 -2.26 6.47 -22.29
CA ALA A 35 -3.49 7.17 -21.90
C ALA A 35 -4.13 6.43 -20.72
N ALA A 36 -4.61 7.18 -19.72
CA ALA A 36 -5.19 6.63 -18.49
C ALA A 36 -6.73 6.61 -18.55
N ASP A 37 -7.29 6.38 -19.73
CA ASP A 37 -8.72 6.48 -19.96
C ASP A 37 -9.39 5.13 -19.64
N GLY A 38 -9.89 4.97 -18.41
CA GLY A 38 -10.65 3.81 -17.95
C GLY A 38 -9.92 2.92 -16.94
N GLY A 39 -10.45 1.72 -16.73
CA GLY A 39 -9.87 0.72 -15.83
C GLY A 39 -8.75 -0.08 -16.49
N PHE A 40 -7.89 -0.66 -15.65
CA PHE A 40 -6.79 -1.53 -16.04
C PHE A 40 -7.13 -2.99 -15.78
N ALA A 41 -6.49 -3.86 -16.56
CA ALA A 41 -6.42 -5.28 -16.25
C ALA A 41 -4.96 -5.75 -16.24
N LEU A 42 -4.65 -6.67 -15.33
CA LEU A 42 -3.35 -7.32 -15.18
C LEU A 42 -3.54 -8.83 -15.36
N THR A 43 -2.72 -9.42 -16.23
CA THR A 43 -2.68 -10.86 -16.43
C THR A 43 -1.26 -11.36 -16.18
N VAL A 44 -1.14 -12.41 -15.36
CA VAL A 44 0.11 -13.14 -15.10
C VAL A 44 -0.08 -14.62 -15.41
N THR A 45 0.85 -15.20 -16.16
CA THR A 45 0.80 -16.58 -16.65
C THR A 45 2.11 -17.31 -16.42
N ARG A 46 2.07 -18.64 -16.46
CA ARG A 46 3.27 -19.50 -16.37
C ARG A 46 3.92 -19.78 -17.73
N ASP A 47 3.22 -19.50 -18.82
CA ASP A 47 3.66 -19.71 -20.19
C ASP A 47 3.57 -18.44 -21.04
N THR A 48 4.35 -18.41 -22.12
CA THR A 48 4.38 -17.27 -23.06
C THR A 48 3.16 -17.18 -23.97
N ALA A 49 2.36 -18.24 -24.09
CA ALA A 49 1.13 -18.23 -24.89
C ALA A 49 -0.07 -17.67 -24.10
N PHE A 50 0.13 -17.32 -22.82
CA PHE A 50 -0.90 -16.82 -21.91
C PHE A 50 -2.07 -17.81 -21.74
N SER A 51 -1.75 -19.10 -21.64
CA SER A 51 -2.75 -20.19 -21.55
C SER A 51 -2.94 -20.72 -20.12
N ASP A 52 -1.89 -20.75 -19.32
CA ASP A 52 -1.88 -21.08 -17.89
C ASP A 52 -1.87 -19.79 -17.08
N VAL A 53 -3.06 -19.22 -16.88
CA VAL A 53 -3.27 -17.99 -16.12
C VAL A 53 -3.22 -18.27 -14.62
N CYS A 54 -2.28 -17.64 -13.93
CA CYS A 54 -2.11 -17.76 -12.48
C CYS A 54 -2.64 -16.55 -11.70
N LEU A 55 -2.75 -15.38 -12.35
CA LEU A 55 -3.43 -14.21 -11.82
C LEU A 55 -4.12 -13.45 -12.95
N GLN A 56 -5.39 -13.13 -12.74
CA GLN A 56 -6.16 -12.19 -13.54
C GLN A 56 -6.78 -11.18 -12.58
N ALA A 57 -6.48 -9.90 -12.77
CA ALA A 57 -7.04 -8.81 -11.98
C ALA A 57 -7.63 -7.77 -12.93
N ASP A 58 -8.95 -7.60 -12.90
CA ASP A 58 -9.69 -6.69 -13.77
C ASP A 58 -10.26 -5.51 -12.98
N GLY A 59 -10.60 -4.42 -13.68
CA GLY A 59 -11.25 -3.26 -13.06
C GLY A 59 -10.34 -2.50 -12.08
N LEU A 60 -9.02 -2.64 -12.23
CA LEU A 60 -8.05 -1.93 -11.42
C LEU A 60 -8.09 -0.44 -11.77
N THR A 61 -8.04 0.42 -10.76
CA THR A 61 -8.02 1.89 -10.93
C THR A 61 -6.64 2.49 -10.72
N ASP A 62 -5.80 1.81 -9.94
CA ASP A 62 -4.44 2.24 -9.65
C ASP A 62 -3.45 1.69 -10.67
N LEU A 63 -2.32 2.38 -10.84
CA LEU A 63 -1.19 1.95 -11.70
C LEU A 63 -0.26 0.94 -11.02
N LEU A 64 -0.68 0.45 -9.85
CA LEU A 64 0.04 -0.52 -9.05
C LEU A 64 -0.94 -1.57 -8.52
N PHE A 65 -0.45 -2.79 -8.36
CA PHE A 65 -1.20 -3.90 -7.81
C PHE A 65 -0.27 -4.81 -7.01
N LEU A 66 -0.63 -5.08 -5.75
CA LEU A 66 0.01 -6.09 -4.93
C LEU A 66 -0.96 -7.28 -4.80
N PRO A 67 -0.63 -8.45 -5.36
CA PRO A 67 -1.43 -9.65 -5.14
C PRO A 67 -1.47 -10.02 -3.65
N GLU A 68 -2.57 -10.63 -3.20
CA GLU A 68 -2.72 -11.03 -1.80
C GLU A 68 -1.97 -12.34 -1.48
N ALA A 69 -1.78 -13.19 -2.49
CA ALA A 69 -1.18 -14.50 -2.37
C ALA A 69 0.17 -14.58 -3.09
N ALA A 70 1.09 -15.34 -2.51
CA ALA A 70 2.39 -15.60 -3.09
C ALA A 70 2.31 -16.58 -4.27
N PHE A 71 3.24 -16.43 -5.21
CA PHE A 71 3.43 -17.35 -6.33
C PHE A 71 4.33 -18.52 -5.92
N ALA A 72 4.18 -19.67 -6.56
CA ALA A 72 5.18 -20.73 -6.44
C ALA A 72 6.53 -20.27 -7.04
N PRO A 73 7.67 -20.82 -6.60
CA PRO A 73 8.93 -20.58 -7.29
C PRO A 73 8.84 -21.01 -8.75
N GLY A 74 9.32 -20.16 -9.66
CA GLY A 74 9.21 -20.41 -11.09
C GLY A 74 9.28 -19.14 -11.93
N ARG A 75 9.20 -19.34 -13.24
CA ARG A 75 9.20 -18.27 -14.23
C ARG A 75 7.78 -17.92 -14.65
N TYR A 76 7.53 -16.62 -14.78
CA TYR A 76 6.23 -16.06 -15.07
C TYR A 76 6.33 -14.99 -16.16
N PHE A 77 5.18 -14.74 -16.78
CA PHE A 77 5.00 -13.72 -17.81
C PHE A 77 3.82 -12.84 -17.42
N TRP A 78 3.93 -11.54 -17.65
CA TRP A 78 2.85 -10.63 -17.33
C TRP A 78 2.67 -9.55 -18.40
N LYS A 79 1.44 -9.07 -18.50
CA LYS A 79 1.03 -7.94 -19.32
C LYS A 79 -0.10 -7.20 -18.64
N TRP A 80 -0.30 -5.95 -19.04
CA TRP A 80 -1.44 -5.15 -18.61
C TRP A 80 -2.18 -4.58 -19.82
N THR A 81 -3.44 -4.21 -19.60
CA THR A 81 -4.27 -3.48 -20.57
C THR A 81 -4.90 -2.25 -19.92
N ALA A 82 -5.14 -1.22 -20.73
CA ALA A 82 -5.84 0.01 -20.38
C ALA A 82 -6.81 0.35 -21.52
N GLY A 83 -8.09 0.02 -21.37
CA GLY A 83 -9.04 0.09 -22.49
C GLY A 83 -8.57 -0.74 -23.69
N ALA A 84 -8.38 -0.08 -24.84
CA ALA A 84 -7.85 -0.72 -26.06
C ALA A 84 -6.31 -0.86 -26.09
N GLN A 85 -5.60 -0.23 -25.16
CA GLN A 85 -4.15 -0.30 -25.07
C GLN A 85 -3.72 -1.60 -24.40
N GLY A 86 -2.74 -2.29 -24.98
CA GLY A 86 -2.03 -3.40 -24.35
C GLY A 86 -0.55 -3.10 -24.18
N SER A 87 0.06 -3.74 -23.18
CA SER A 87 1.51 -3.68 -22.97
C SER A 87 2.27 -4.69 -23.83
N GLU A 88 3.59 -4.53 -23.88
CA GLU A 88 4.50 -5.63 -24.20
C GLU A 88 4.42 -6.73 -23.13
N VAL A 89 4.99 -7.90 -23.43
CA VAL A 89 5.07 -9.01 -22.47
C VAL A 89 6.37 -8.89 -21.68
N PHE A 90 6.25 -8.88 -20.36
CA PHE A 90 7.37 -8.88 -19.43
C PHE A 90 7.51 -10.28 -18.83
N SER A 91 8.73 -10.65 -18.46
CA SER A 91 9.00 -11.89 -17.70
C SER A 91 9.62 -11.59 -16.35
N PHE A 92 9.40 -12.46 -15.36
CA PHE A 92 10.10 -12.46 -14.09
C PHE A 92 10.25 -13.88 -13.55
N GLU A 93 11.13 -14.06 -12.57
CA GLU A 93 11.35 -15.33 -11.90
C GLU A 93 11.23 -15.13 -10.39
N ILE A 94 10.33 -15.91 -9.77
CA ILE A 94 10.25 -16.04 -8.32
C ILE A 94 11.23 -17.13 -7.93
N THR A 95 12.27 -16.72 -7.22
CA THR A 95 13.29 -17.64 -6.71
C THR A 95 12.87 -18.20 -5.35
N ALA A 96 13.51 -19.30 -4.91
CA ALA A 96 13.18 -19.94 -3.64
C ALA A 96 13.58 -19.09 -2.41
N ASP A 97 14.46 -18.11 -2.59
CA ASP A 97 14.92 -17.15 -1.56
C ASP A 97 14.07 -15.87 -1.50
N ALA A 98 13.09 -15.70 -2.39
CA ALA A 98 12.19 -14.55 -2.33
C ALA A 98 11.35 -14.57 -1.04
N VAL A 99 11.33 -13.45 -0.32
CA VAL A 99 10.62 -13.34 0.97
C VAL A 99 9.12 -13.35 0.75
N THR A 100 8.42 -14.32 1.34
CA THR A 100 6.95 -14.40 1.29
C THR A 100 6.32 -13.34 2.18
N LEU A 101 5.57 -12.41 1.58
CA LEU A 101 4.87 -11.30 2.23
C LEU A 101 3.42 -11.23 1.74
N GLU A 102 2.57 -12.12 2.25
CA GLU A 102 1.14 -12.12 1.93
C GLU A 102 0.40 -11.08 2.77
N VAL A 103 -0.21 -10.12 2.08
CA VAL A 103 -0.95 -9.01 2.70
C VAL A 103 -2.42 -9.16 2.29
N PRO A 104 -3.35 -9.34 3.25
CA PRO A 104 -4.76 -9.43 2.94
C PRO A 104 -5.27 -8.14 2.28
N GLY A 105 -6.31 -8.24 1.46
CA GLY A 105 -6.98 -7.08 0.88
C GLY A 105 -7.68 -6.21 1.93
N ALA A 106 -7.79 -4.90 1.66
CA ALA A 106 -8.30 -3.91 2.62
C ALA A 106 -9.66 -4.26 3.26
N ALA A 107 -10.55 -4.94 2.53
CA ALA A 107 -11.83 -5.39 3.06
C ALA A 107 -11.69 -6.35 4.26
N GLU A 108 -10.69 -7.24 4.23
CA GLU A 108 -10.41 -8.15 5.33
C GLU A 108 -9.83 -7.41 6.53
N TRP A 109 -8.99 -6.41 6.31
CA TRP A 109 -8.51 -5.52 7.38
C TRP A 109 -9.69 -4.82 8.06
N LEU A 110 -10.55 -4.17 7.27
CA LEU A 110 -11.75 -3.46 7.75
C LEU A 110 -12.69 -4.40 8.52
N ARG A 111 -12.87 -5.64 8.06
CA ARG A 111 -13.67 -6.66 8.77
C ARG A 111 -13.07 -7.02 10.14
N ARG A 112 -11.74 -7.04 10.26
CA ARG A 112 -11.04 -7.34 11.52
C ARG A 112 -11.03 -6.15 12.49
N PHE A 113 -11.26 -4.92 12.02
CA PHE A 113 -11.29 -3.74 12.89
C PHE A 113 -12.50 -3.79 13.84
N PRO A 114 -12.31 -3.54 15.15
CA PRO A 114 -13.42 -3.42 16.08
C PRO A 114 -14.39 -2.31 15.66
N ALA A 115 -15.69 -2.54 15.84
CA ALA A 115 -16.72 -1.53 15.57
C ALA A 115 -16.79 -0.43 16.65
N THR A 116 -16.15 -0.63 17.81
CA THR A 116 -16.14 0.29 18.95
C THR A 116 -14.75 0.89 19.18
N HIS A 117 -14.68 2.04 19.86
CA HIS A 117 -13.42 2.72 20.19
C HIS A 117 -12.89 2.30 21.57
N PRO A 118 -11.57 2.38 21.83
CA PRO A 118 -10.47 2.81 20.93
C PRO A 118 -10.08 1.73 19.90
N ARG A 119 -9.46 2.15 18.78
CA ARG A 119 -9.03 1.24 17.68
C ARG A 119 -7.64 1.54 17.13
N VAL A 120 -7.01 2.59 17.64
CA VAL A 120 -5.68 3.07 17.23
C VAL A 120 -4.79 2.96 18.46
N TYR A 121 -3.62 2.32 18.30
CA TYR A 121 -2.70 1.90 19.37
C TYR A 121 -3.21 0.85 20.36
N LEU A 122 -4.51 0.84 20.64
CA LEU A 122 -5.16 -0.10 21.56
C LEU A 122 -6.48 -0.59 20.97
N ARG A 123 -6.84 -1.84 21.24
CA ARG A 123 -8.15 -2.42 20.96
C ARG A 123 -9.11 -2.27 22.15
N PRO A 124 -10.44 -2.27 21.94
CA PRO A 124 -11.40 -2.10 23.03
C PRO A 124 -11.28 -3.16 24.13
N GLU A 125 -10.96 -4.40 23.76
CA GLU A 125 -10.79 -5.53 24.67
C GLU A 125 -9.57 -5.39 25.60
N GLU A 126 -8.58 -4.59 25.24
CA GLU A 126 -7.36 -4.35 26.03
C GLU A 126 -7.53 -3.19 27.03
N LEU A 127 -8.61 -2.41 26.89
CA LEU A 127 -8.88 -1.23 27.71
C LEU A 127 -9.01 -1.53 29.21
N PRO A 128 -9.64 -2.64 29.66
CA PRO A 128 -9.69 -2.98 31.08
C PRO A 128 -8.29 -3.21 31.67
N GLU A 129 -7.43 -3.95 30.97
CA GLU A 129 -6.06 -4.23 31.41
C GLU A 129 -5.22 -2.95 31.46
N LEU A 130 -5.31 -2.10 30.43
CA LEU A 130 -4.65 -0.80 30.41
C LEU A 130 -5.07 0.05 31.61
N ARG A 131 -6.36 0.08 31.94
CA ARG A 131 -6.89 0.83 33.10
C ARG A 131 -6.43 0.27 34.43
N ALA A 132 -6.32 -1.05 34.58
CA ALA A 132 -5.79 -1.69 35.78
C ALA A 132 -4.30 -1.36 35.98
N SER A 133 -3.53 -1.30 34.89
CA SER A 133 -2.09 -1.03 34.92
C SER A 133 -1.70 0.33 35.52
N ARG A 134 -2.67 1.25 35.70
CA ARG A 134 -2.51 2.54 36.40
C ARG A 134 -1.96 2.43 37.82
N SER A 135 -2.35 1.38 38.54
CA SER A 135 -1.93 1.15 39.92
C SER A 135 -0.99 -0.05 40.06
N GLU A 136 -0.66 -0.72 38.95
CA GLU A 136 0.12 -1.96 38.94
C GLU A 136 1.46 -1.77 38.22
N GLN A 137 1.79 -2.67 37.29
CA GLN A 137 3.08 -2.78 36.63
C GLN A 137 3.51 -1.50 35.88
N ARG A 138 2.56 -0.65 35.46
CA ARG A 138 2.83 0.60 34.72
C ARG A 138 2.62 1.86 35.56
N SER A 139 2.46 1.73 36.88
CA SER A 139 2.09 2.86 37.75
C SER A 139 3.04 4.07 37.64
N GLN A 140 4.35 3.85 37.55
CA GLN A 140 5.33 4.92 37.34
C GLN A 140 5.13 5.65 36.00
N LEU A 141 4.96 4.91 34.89
CA LEU A 141 4.70 5.51 33.57
C LEU A 141 3.41 6.33 33.57
N TRP A 142 2.38 5.88 34.30
CA TRP A 142 1.13 6.63 34.46
C TRP A 142 1.31 7.92 35.26
N GLN A 143 2.18 7.93 36.27
CA GLN A 143 2.51 9.13 37.03
C GLN A 143 3.27 10.14 36.16
N GLU A 144 4.24 9.69 35.37
CA GLU A 144 5.00 10.52 34.42
C GLU A 144 4.08 11.09 33.33
N LEU A 145 3.22 10.27 32.73
CA LEU A 145 2.23 10.71 31.74
C LEU A 145 1.27 11.75 32.33
N ARG A 146 0.81 11.53 33.56
CA ARG A 146 -0.08 12.45 34.26
C ARG A 146 0.61 13.79 34.51
N ALA A 147 1.85 13.78 35.01
CA ALA A 147 2.60 15.01 35.23
C ALA A 147 2.82 15.80 33.92
N ALA A 148 3.14 15.11 32.83
CA ALA A 148 3.25 15.73 31.51
C ALA A 148 1.92 16.32 31.03
N ALA A 149 0.81 15.60 31.20
CA ALA A 149 -0.52 16.09 30.85
C ALA A 149 -0.94 17.30 31.70
N GLU A 150 -0.65 17.30 32.99
CA GLU A 150 -0.92 18.44 33.90
C GLU A 150 -0.09 19.67 33.51
N HIS A 151 1.17 19.47 33.11
CA HIS A 151 2.01 20.56 32.62
C HIS A 151 1.44 21.16 31.33
N LEU A 152 1.16 20.33 30.33
CA LEU A 152 0.58 20.77 29.06
C LEU A 152 -0.74 21.49 29.27
N LEU A 153 -1.65 20.95 30.11
CA LEU A 153 -2.95 21.57 30.38
C LEU A 153 -2.83 22.99 30.96
N ALA A 154 -1.74 23.30 31.66
CA ALA A 154 -1.48 24.62 32.23
C ALA A 154 -0.88 25.62 31.22
N GLU A 155 -0.40 25.16 30.07
CA GLU A 155 0.12 26.04 29.02
C GLU A 155 -1.01 26.82 28.32
N PRO A 156 -0.74 28.04 27.81
CA PRO A 156 -1.68 28.73 26.93
C PRO A 156 -1.86 27.96 25.62
N HIS A 157 -3.09 27.56 25.30
CA HIS A 157 -3.44 26.87 24.05
C HIS A 157 -4.08 27.80 23.02
N GLU A 158 -3.85 29.11 23.14
CA GLU A 158 -4.32 30.08 22.17
C GLU A 158 -3.53 29.89 20.87
N LEU A 159 -4.18 29.33 19.87
CA LEU A 159 -3.71 29.37 18.50
C LEU A 159 -4.17 30.71 17.92
N ALA A 160 -3.21 31.58 17.56
CA ALA A 160 -3.53 32.79 16.82
C ALA A 160 -4.30 32.41 15.55
N GLU A 161 -5.39 33.13 15.27
CA GLU A 161 -6.12 32.96 14.03
C GLU A 161 -5.14 33.17 12.86
N PRO A 162 -5.03 32.21 11.92
CA PRO A 162 -4.19 32.42 10.76
C PRO A 162 -4.69 33.66 9.99
N PRO A 163 -3.80 34.43 9.36
CA PRO A 163 -4.21 35.59 8.58
C PRO A 163 -5.26 35.17 7.54
N PHE A 164 -6.24 36.04 7.32
CA PHE A 164 -7.23 35.84 6.25
C PHE A 164 -6.50 35.60 4.93
N LEU A 165 -7.03 34.69 4.11
CA LEU A 165 -6.45 34.41 2.80
C LEU A 165 -6.32 35.72 2.00
N PRO A 166 -5.24 35.89 1.22
CA PRO A 166 -5.13 37.05 0.33
C PRO A 166 -6.35 37.12 -0.58
N ASP A 167 -6.77 38.34 -0.90
CA ASP A 167 -7.91 38.56 -1.80
C ASP A 167 -7.52 38.12 -3.21
N TRP A 168 -8.11 36.99 -3.65
CA TRP A 168 -7.89 36.40 -4.96
C TRP A 168 -8.42 37.27 -6.11
N SER A 169 -9.14 38.36 -5.80
CA SER A 169 -9.62 39.34 -6.78
C SER A 169 -8.62 40.48 -7.05
N ALA A 170 -7.51 40.53 -6.31
CA ALA A 170 -6.42 41.46 -6.52
C ALA A 170 -5.29 40.82 -7.35
N ASP A 171 -5.62 40.36 -8.56
CA ASP A 171 -4.67 40.09 -9.67
C ASP A 171 -5.34 40.41 -11.02
#